data_AF-A0A2I0SZ85-F1
#
_entry.id   AF-A0A2I0SZ85-F1
#
_cell.length_a   1.000
_cell.length_b   1.000
_cell.length_c   1.000
_cell.angle_alpha   90.00
_cell.angle_beta   90.00
_cell.angle_gamma   90.00
#
_symmetry.space_group_name_H-M   'P 1'
#
loop_
_entity.id
_entity.type
_entity.pdbx_description
1 polymer ?
#
loop_
_entity_poly.entity_id
_entity_poly.type
_entity_poly.pdbx_seq_one_letter_code
_entity_poly.pdbx_strand_id
1 'polypeptide(L)'
;MGALLAPLLMPPPLPAGSWGPHLIIVPTSVMLNWEMELKRWCPSFKILTYYGAQKERRLKRQGWTKPNAFHVCITSYKLVLQDHQAFRRKNWKYLILDEAQNIKNFKSQRWQSLLNFNRSLGGATHGCWGAP
;
A
#
# COMPACT_ATOMS: atom_id res chain seq x y z
N MET A 1 3.48 -18.62 -0.56
CA MET A 1 4.18 -18.35 -1.83
C MET A 1 4.54 -16.87 -2.02
N GLY A 2 3.83 -15.89 -1.43
CA GLY A 2 4.16 -14.45 -1.60
C GLY A 2 5.46 -13.92 -0.95
N ALA A 3 6.08 -14.67 -0.02
CA ALA A 3 7.24 -14.25 0.76
C ALA A 3 8.59 -14.20 0.00
N LEU A 4 8.75 -15.06 -1.01
CA LEU A 4 10.03 -15.27 -1.68
C LEU A 4 10.29 -14.31 -2.84
N LEU A 5 9.32 -13.47 -3.20
CA LEU A 5 9.40 -12.59 -4.37
C LEU A 5 9.69 -11.13 -4.05
N ALA A 6 9.68 -10.72 -2.78
CA ALA A 6 9.77 -9.30 -2.50
C ALA A 6 11.13 -8.60 -2.68
N PRO A 7 12.28 -9.29 -2.89
CA PRO A 7 13.45 -8.67 -3.52
C PRO A 7 13.22 -8.26 -4.99
N LEU A 8 12.26 -8.89 -5.69
CA LEU A 8 11.91 -8.59 -7.08
C LEU A 8 10.77 -7.57 -7.20
N LEU A 9 9.91 -7.46 -6.17
CA LEU A 9 8.77 -6.52 -6.13
C LEU A 9 9.14 -5.14 -5.56
N MET A 10 10.23 -5.05 -4.79
CA MET A 10 10.75 -3.75 -4.37
C MET A 10 11.59 -3.17 -5.51
N PRO A 11 11.29 -1.97 -6.04
CA PRO A 11 12.17 -1.33 -7.01
C PRO A 11 13.59 -1.19 -6.43
N PRO A 12 14.64 -1.13 -7.27
CA PRO A 12 16.02 -0.88 -6.82
C PRO A 12 16.06 0.28 -5.81
N PRO A 13 17.06 0.32 -4.90
CA PRO A 13 17.08 1.22 -3.74
C PRO A 13 16.49 2.57 -4.11
N LEU A 14 15.30 2.81 -3.53
CA LEU A 14 14.45 3.95 -3.81
C LEU A 14 15.32 5.21 -3.91
N PRO A 15 15.29 5.95 -5.04
CA PRO A 15 16.19 7.09 -5.24
C PRO A 15 16.05 8.06 -4.07
N ALA A 16 17.18 8.61 -3.63
CA ALA A 16 17.29 9.44 -2.44
C ALA A 16 16.15 10.47 -2.38
N GLY A 17 15.25 10.33 -1.40
CA GLY A 17 14.10 11.23 -1.21
C GLY A 17 12.70 10.60 -1.34
N SER A 18 12.58 9.32 -1.69
CA SER A 18 11.28 8.64 -1.83
C SER A 18 10.84 7.85 -0.58
N TRP A 19 10.87 8.49 0.60
CA TRP A 19 10.50 7.90 1.90
C TRP A 19 9.00 7.58 2.12
N GLY A 20 8.17 7.68 1.08
CA GLY A 20 6.72 7.45 1.16
C GLY A 20 5.86 8.72 1.13
N PRO A 21 4.55 8.59 1.37
CA PRO A 21 3.86 7.37 1.82
C PRO A 21 3.61 6.37 0.68
N HIS A 22 3.91 5.10 0.90
CA HIS A 22 3.68 3.99 -0.05
C HIS A 22 2.54 3.08 0.44
N LEU A 23 1.72 2.58 -0.49
CA LEU A 23 0.60 1.68 -0.20
C LEU A 23 0.86 0.29 -0.78
N ILE A 24 0.80 -0.73 0.07
CA ILE A 24 0.89 -2.13 -0.32
C ILE A 24 -0.45 -2.79 -0.03
N ILE A 25 -1.04 -3.39 -1.05
CA ILE A 25 -2.32 -4.10 -0.97
C ILE A 25 -2.08 -5.57 -1.23
N VAL A 26 -2.36 -6.40 -0.23
CA VAL A 26 -2.06 -7.84 -0.25
C VAL A 26 -3.26 -8.66 0.22
N PRO A 27 -3.31 -9.97 -0.03
CA PRO A 27 -4.28 -10.85 0.62
C PRO A 27 -4.16 -10.76 2.16
N THR A 28 -5.30 -10.80 2.87
CA THR A 28 -5.32 -10.68 4.34
C THR A 28 -4.41 -11.70 5.03
N SER A 29 -4.30 -12.91 4.48
CA SER A 29 -3.50 -14.02 5.03
C SER A 29 -2.00 -13.75 5.04
N VAL A 30 -1.49 -12.87 4.17
CA VAL A 30 -0.05 -12.61 4.04
C VAL A 30 0.36 -11.23 4.55
N MET A 31 -0.57 -10.44 5.10
CA MET A 31 -0.29 -9.08 5.60
C MET A 31 0.83 -9.03 6.65
N LEU A 32 0.79 -9.94 7.63
CA LEU A 32 1.79 -9.97 8.70
C LEU A 32 3.15 -10.45 8.19
N ASN A 33 3.15 -11.35 7.20
CA ASN A 33 4.37 -11.79 6.54
C ASN A 33 5.08 -10.62 5.86
N TRP A 34 4.33 -9.81 5.10
CA TRP A 34 4.84 -8.59 4.47
C TRP A 34 5.39 -7.57 5.48
N GLU A 35 4.73 -7.41 6.64
CA GLU A 35 5.24 -6.54 7.70
C GLU A 35 6.61 -7.02 8.22
N MET A 36 6.76 -8.32 8.49
CA MET A 36 8.01 -8.89 8.99
C MET A 36 9.14 -8.74 7.98
N GLU A 37 8.86 -9.00 6.70
CA GLU A 37 9.83 -8.86 5.61
C GLU A 37 10.28 -7.41 5.41
N LEU A 38 9.35 -6.46 5.41
CA LEU A 38 9.69 -5.05 5.29
C LEU A 38 10.52 -4.55 6.48
N LYS A 39 10.24 -5.03 7.70
CA LYS A 39 11.09 -4.74 8.86
C LYS A 39 12.50 -5.31 8.70
N ARG A 40 12.64 -6.48 8.08
CA ARG A 40 13.92 -7.13 7.81
C ARG A 40 14.72 -6.40 6.73
N TRP A 41 14.11 -6.03 5.61
CA TRP A 41 14.79 -5.41 4.48
C TRP A 41 14.97 -3.90 4.64
N CYS A 42 14.00 -3.23 5.27
CA CYS A 42 13.96 -1.78 5.43
C CYS A 42 13.67 -1.40 6.91
N PRO A 43 14.58 -1.70 7.85
CA PRO A 43 14.34 -1.45 9.28
C PRO A 43 14.15 0.04 9.61
N SER A 44 14.64 0.94 8.76
CA SER A 44 14.47 2.39 8.90
C SER A 44 13.06 2.87 8.52
N PHE A 45 12.19 2.01 8.01
CA PHE A 45 10.86 2.40 7.55
C PHE A 45 9.83 2.33 8.67
N LYS A 46 9.02 3.40 8.80
CA LYS A 46 7.83 3.40 9.65
C LYS A 46 6.72 2.67 8.91
N ILE A 47 6.39 1.47 9.36
CA ILE A 47 5.38 0.62 8.74
C ILE A 47 4.08 0.72 9.54
N LEU A 48 2.96 0.94 8.85
CA LEU A 48 1.61 0.91 9.40
C LEU A 48 0.85 -0.29 8.82
N THR A 49 0.60 -1.30 9.64
CA THR A 49 -0.24 -2.44 9.25
C THR A 49 -1.71 -2.14 9.53
N TYR A 50 -2.48 -1.94 8.47
CA TYR A 50 -3.87 -1.51 8.50
C TYR A 50 -4.85 -2.69 8.48
N TYR A 51 -5.17 -3.18 9.66
CA TYR A 51 -6.13 -4.28 9.89
C TYR A 51 -6.88 -4.05 11.21
N GLY A 52 -7.89 -4.88 11.46
CA GLY A 52 -8.65 -4.90 12.71
C GLY A 52 -10.08 -4.39 12.59
N ALA A 53 -10.77 -4.31 13.72
CA ALA A 53 -12.14 -3.85 13.82
C ALA A 53 -12.26 -2.37 13.42
N GLN A 54 -13.48 -1.90 13.15
CA GLN A 54 -13.70 -0.50 12.73
C GLN A 54 -13.19 0.52 13.76
N LYS A 55 -13.33 0.22 15.06
CA LYS A 55 -12.82 1.05 16.16
C LYS A 55 -11.30 1.17 16.11
N GLU A 56 -10.59 0.04 15.99
CA GLU A 56 -9.11 0.01 15.90
C GLU A 56 -8.62 0.75 14.65
N ARG A 57 -9.26 0.54 13.51
CA ARG A 57 -8.95 1.27 12.27
C ARG A 57 -9.16 2.77 12.41
N ARG A 58 -10.20 3.21 13.14
CA ARG A 58 -10.41 4.64 13.44
C ARG A 58 -9.27 5.21 14.28
N LEU A 59 -8.75 4.46 15.25
CA LEU A 59 -7.60 4.86 16.05
C LEU A 59 -6.33 4.95 15.19
N LYS A 60 -6.06 3.94 14.34
CA LYS A 60 -4.91 3.94 13.40
C LYS A 60 -4.92 5.14 12.43
N ARG A 61 -6.09 5.69 12.12
CA ARG A 61 -6.23 6.88 11.25
C ARG A 61 -6.01 8.20 11.98
N GLN A 62 -5.91 8.23 13.31
CA GLN A 62 -5.66 9.47 14.03
C GLN A 62 -4.26 9.99 13.68
N GLY A 63 -4.18 11.21 13.13
CA GLY A 63 -2.91 11.82 12.74
C GLY A 63 -2.22 11.19 11.52
N TRP A 64 -2.80 10.17 10.88
CA TRP A 64 -2.17 9.45 9.77
C TRP A 64 -1.97 10.31 8.50
N THR A 65 -2.68 11.44 8.39
CA THR A 65 -2.53 12.42 7.30
C THR A 65 -1.31 13.30 7.49
N LYS A 66 -0.76 13.41 8.72
CA LYS A 66 0.41 14.23 9.01
C LYS A 66 1.61 13.82 8.14
N PRO A 67 2.51 14.76 7.82
CA PRO A 67 3.79 14.43 7.21
C PRO A 67 4.54 13.40 8.07
N ASN A 68 5.22 12.45 7.42
CA ASN A 68 6.07 11.45 8.09
C ASN A 68 5.39 10.59 9.18
N ALA A 69 4.05 10.47 9.15
CA ALA A 69 3.29 9.58 10.05
C ALA A 69 3.70 8.12 9.88
N PHE A 70 3.89 7.68 8.63
CA PHE A 70 4.44 6.39 8.26
C PHE A 70 5.03 6.48 6.84
N HIS A 71 5.94 5.58 6.52
CA HIS A 71 6.57 5.45 5.20
C HIS A 71 5.81 4.45 4.32
N VAL A 72 5.34 3.34 4.92
CA VAL A 72 4.61 2.27 4.21
C VAL A 72 3.34 1.93 4.97
N CYS A 73 2.22 1.79 4.25
CA CYS A 73 0.97 1.25 4.77
C CYS A 73 0.69 -0.09 4.09
N ILE A 74 0.42 -1.13 4.87
CA ILE A 74 0.06 -2.46 4.38
C ILE A 74 -1.41 -2.71 4.72
N THR A 75 -2.24 -3.01 3.73
CA THR A 75 -3.68 -3.26 3.91
C THR A 75 -4.14 -4.41 3.03
N SER A 76 -5.35 -4.90 3.27
CA SER A 76 -6.00 -5.86 2.37
C SER A 76 -6.90 -5.21 1.34
N TYR A 77 -7.13 -5.95 0.25
CA TYR A 77 -8.09 -5.63 -0.81
C TYR A 77 -9.50 -5.30 -0.29
N LYS A 78 -9.96 -6.00 0.74
CA LYS A 78 -11.27 -5.74 1.35
C LYS A 78 -11.29 -4.41 2.09
N LEU A 79 -10.26 -4.14 2.90
CA LEU A 79 -10.21 -2.97 3.77
C LEU A 79 -10.00 -1.67 3.00
N VAL A 80 -9.17 -1.69 1.95
CA VAL A 80 -8.94 -0.51 1.11
C VAL A 80 -10.23 -0.06 0.41
N LEU A 81 -11.07 -1.00 -0.02
CA LEU A 81 -12.36 -0.70 -0.64
C LEU A 81 -13.38 -0.23 0.40
N GLN A 82 -13.43 -0.90 1.56
CA GLN A 82 -14.32 -0.53 2.66
C GLN A 82 -14.05 0.90 3.14
N ASP A 83 -12.78 1.29 3.26
CA ASP A 83 -12.37 2.61 3.75
C ASP A 83 -11.81 3.52 2.65
N HIS A 84 -12.21 3.32 1.39
CA HIS A 84 -11.64 4.01 0.23
C HIS A 84 -11.61 5.54 0.38
N GLN A 85 -12.61 6.15 1.04
CA GLN A 85 -12.66 7.59 1.30
C GLN A 85 -11.49 8.07 2.17
N ALA A 86 -11.03 7.25 3.12
CA ALA A 86 -9.89 7.57 3.96
C ALA A 86 -8.60 7.49 3.14
N PHE A 87 -8.40 6.38 2.41
CA PHE A 87 -7.22 6.18 1.57
C PHE A 87 -7.09 7.23 0.46
N ARG A 88 -8.21 7.73 -0.08
CA ARG A 88 -8.27 8.83 -1.05
C ARG A 88 -7.67 10.14 -0.56
N ARG A 89 -7.72 10.41 0.75
CA ARG A 89 -7.25 11.68 1.32
C ARG A 89 -5.73 11.74 1.47
N LYS A 90 -5.02 10.65 1.21
CA LYS A 90 -3.56 10.58 1.28
C LYS A 90 -2.99 10.52 -0.14
N ASN A 91 -1.99 11.34 -0.42
CA ASN A 91 -1.26 11.31 -1.68
C ASN A 91 -0.18 10.23 -1.61
N TRP A 92 -0.48 9.05 -2.14
CA TRP A 92 0.41 7.89 -2.15
C TRP A 92 1.46 8.03 -3.26
N LYS A 93 2.74 7.84 -2.97
CA LYS A 93 3.80 7.88 -3.98
C LYS A 93 3.79 6.62 -4.84
N TYR A 94 3.81 5.46 -4.20
CA TYR A 94 3.72 4.16 -4.87
C TYR A 94 2.53 3.34 -4.38
N LEU A 95 2.01 2.52 -5.29
CA LEU A 95 0.97 1.54 -5.05
C LEU A 95 1.48 0.18 -5.53
N ILE A 96 1.51 -0.80 -4.64
CA ILE A 96 1.95 -2.17 -4.91
C ILE A 96 0.75 -3.09 -4.66
N LEU A 97 0.44 -3.94 -5.64
CA LEU A 97 -0.67 -4.90 -5.58
C LEU A 97 -0.10 -6.31 -5.66
N ASP A 98 -0.15 -7.05 -4.56
CA ASP A 98 0.30 -8.45 -4.51
C ASP A 98 -0.84 -9.39 -4.90
N GLU A 99 -0.55 -10.38 -5.75
CA GLU A 99 -1.57 -11.31 -6.26
C GLU A 99 -2.75 -10.58 -6.95
N ALA A 100 -2.46 -9.53 -7.75
CA ALA A 100 -3.46 -8.66 -8.37
C ALA A 100 -4.45 -9.41 -9.28
N GLN A 101 -4.07 -10.57 -9.82
CA GLN A 101 -4.95 -11.48 -10.55
C GLN A 101 -6.16 -11.96 -9.74
N ASN A 102 -6.07 -11.97 -8.41
CA ASN A 102 -7.18 -12.35 -7.53
C ASN A 102 -8.26 -11.25 -7.39
N ILE A 103 -8.05 -10.07 -7.97
CA ILE A 103 -9.00 -8.97 -7.93
C ILE A 103 -10.10 -9.19 -8.98
N LYS A 104 -11.19 -9.86 -8.58
CA LYS A 104 -12.33 -10.15 -9.47
C LYS A 104 -13.00 -8.92 -10.09
N ASN A 105 -12.95 -7.76 -9.42
CA ASN A 105 -13.71 -6.55 -9.80
C ASN A 105 -12.81 -5.33 -10.06
N PHE A 106 -11.66 -5.51 -10.72
CA PHE A 106 -10.70 -4.43 -10.99
C PHE A 106 -11.30 -3.25 -11.81
N LYS A 107 -12.31 -3.52 -12.65
CA LYS A 107 -13.03 -2.50 -13.42
C LYS A 107 -14.03 -1.67 -12.61
N SER A 108 -14.26 -1.99 -11.33
CA SER A 108 -15.20 -1.23 -10.52
C SER A 108 -14.78 0.23 -10.37
N GLN A 109 -15.76 1.14 -10.30
CA GLN A 109 -15.51 2.57 -10.11
C GLN A 109 -14.70 2.88 -8.85
N ARG A 110 -14.80 2.04 -7.81
CA ARG A 110 -14.02 2.17 -6.57
C ARG A 110 -12.53 1.92 -6.79
N TRP A 111 -12.18 0.88 -7.54
CA TRP A 111 -10.80 0.57 -7.94
C TRP A 111 -10.23 1.64 -8.85
N GLN A 112 -10.99 2.08 -9.85
CA GLN A 112 -10.59 3.17 -10.74
C GLN A 112 -10.36 4.47 -9.97
N SER A 113 -11.24 4.78 -9.01
CA SER A 113 -11.03 5.92 -8.11
C SER A 113 -9.72 5.77 -7.33
N LEU A 114 -9.44 4.58 -6.78
CA LEU A 114 -8.20 4.27 -6.06
C LEU A 114 -6.93 4.46 -6.89
N LEU A 115 -6.93 3.98 -8.13
CA LEU A 115 -5.80 4.11 -9.05
C LEU A 115 -5.58 5.55 -9.51
N ASN A 116 -6.66 6.32 -9.64
CA ASN A 116 -6.62 7.71 -10.09
C ASN A 116 -6.18 8.71 -9.00
N PHE A 117 -5.92 8.27 -7.76
CA PHE A 117 -5.48 9.16 -6.67
C PHE A 117 -4.10 9.81 -6.90
N ASN A 118 -3.30 9.31 -7.84
CA ASN A 118 -1.90 9.70 -7.97
C ASN A 118 -1.60 10.73 -9.09
N ARG A 119 -2.63 11.38 -9.64
CA ARG A 119 -2.47 12.23 -10.85
C ARG A 119 -1.99 13.67 -10.60
N SER A 120 -1.61 14.05 -9.37
CA SER A 120 -1.22 15.45 -9.06
C SER A 120 0.28 15.75 -9.16
N LEU A 121 1.12 14.79 -9.55
CA LEU A 121 2.52 15.05 -9.91
C LEU A 121 2.71 14.63 -11.36
N GLY A 122 2.97 15.60 -12.25
CA GLY A 122 3.40 15.34 -13.61
C GLY A 122 4.68 14.51 -13.60
N GLY A 123 4.56 13.24 -13.95
CA GLY A 123 5.65 12.27 -13.86
C GLY A 123 5.08 10.87 -13.65
N ALA A 124 4.71 10.22 -14.75
CA ALA A 124 4.18 8.87 -14.75
C ALA A 124 5.15 7.87 -14.11
N THR A 125 4.75 7.24 -12.99
CA THR A 125 5.17 5.88 -12.66
C THR A 125 3.98 5.11 -12.10
N HIS A 126 3.01 4.80 -12.96
CA HIS A 126 2.09 3.70 -12.71
C HIS A 126 2.88 2.39 -12.91
N GLY A 127 3.65 2.00 -11.90
CA GLY A 127 4.22 0.67 -11.81
C GLY A 127 3.14 -0.32 -11.40
N CYS A 128 2.23 -0.67 -12.31
CA CYS A 128 1.48 -1.93 -12.21
C CYS A 128 2.49 -3.05 -12.48
N TRP A 129 3.30 -3.41 -11.48
CA TRP A 129 4.07 -4.64 -11.56
C TRP A 129 3.11 -5.78 -11.24
N GLY A 130 2.34 -6.18 -12.26
CA GLY A 130 1.77 -7.51 -12.28
C GLY A 130 2.94 -8.48 -12.32
N ALA A 131 3.04 -9.34 -11.31
CA ALA A 131 3.84 -10.54 -11.43
C ALA A 131 3.39 -11.31 -12.69
N PRO A 132 4.31 -11.98 -13.40
CA PRO A 132 3.96 -12.81 -14.56
C PRO A 132 2.90 -13.86 -14.22
#